data_AF-A0A7C0VZZ3-F1
#
_entry.id   AF-A0A7C0VZZ3-F1
#
_cell.length_a   1.000
_cell.length_b   1.000
_cell.length_c   1.000
_cell.angle_alpha   90.00
_cell.angle_beta   90.00
_cell.angle_gamma   90.00
#
_symmetry.space_group_name_H-M   'P 1'
#
loop_
_entity.id
_entity.type
_entity.pdbx_description
1 polymer ?
#
loop_
_entity_poly.entity_id
_entity_poly.type
_entity_poly.pdbx_seq_one_letter_code
_entity_poly.pdbx_strand_id
1 'polypeptide(L)'
;MDIIVMRTKATAKEIRHIVKKLEKRGFKAHISKGTQRTIIGVIGDTSKISEDESSAFQVMVGVEKIHRIIKPYKLASRDFKPRDTHIRIGKYVIGAKKIHVFAGPCAIESKPVLVKIASEVKKAGASFIRGGAF
;
A
#
# COMPACT_ATOMS: atom_id res chain seq x y z
N MET A 1 -9.29 0.50 -6.57
CA MET A 1 -9.55 0.20 -7.99
C MET A 1 -10.26 1.40 -8.57
N ASP A 2 -9.72 2.00 -9.63
CA ASP A 2 -10.27 3.24 -10.21
C ASP A 2 -10.77 3.04 -11.64
N ILE A 3 -10.13 2.12 -12.37
CA ILE A 3 -10.49 1.77 -13.74
C ILE A 3 -10.54 0.25 -13.87
N ILE A 4 -11.60 -0.25 -14.50
CA ILE A 4 -11.74 -1.64 -14.92
C ILE A 4 -11.70 -1.66 -16.45
N VAL A 5 -10.71 -2.35 -17.00
CA VAL A 5 -10.59 -2.59 -18.44
C VAL A 5 -11.28 -3.90 -18.74
N MET A 6 -12.29 -3.84 -19.61
CA MET A 6 -13.02 -5.02 -20.08
C MET A 6 -12.26 -5.68 -21.23
N ARG A 7 -12.42 -7.01 -21.34
CA ARG A 7 -11.99 -7.79 -22.51
C ARG A 7 -12.74 -7.31 -23.75
N THR A 8 -12.11 -7.44 -24.91
CA THR A 8 -12.66 -6.99 -26.21
C THR A 8 -14.01 -7.61 -26.57
N LYS A 9 -14.27 -8.85 -26.13
CA LYS A 9 -15.53 -9.58 -26.38
C LYS A 9 -16.51 -9.55 -25.19
N ALA A 10 -16.28 -8.67 -24.20
CA ALA A 10 -17.12 -8.63 -23.02
C ALA A 10 -18.58 -8.27 -23.37
N THR A 11 -19.52 -9.08 -22.89
CA THR A 11 -20.93 -8.90 -23.24
C THR A 11 -21.57 -7.76 -22.45
N ALA A 12 -22.65 -7.19 -22.98
CA ALA A 12 -23.42 -6.19 -22.25
C ALA A 12 -23.96 -6.73 -20.90
N LYS A 13 -24.18 -8.04 -20.78
CA LYS A 13 -24.59 -8.70 -19.54
C LYS A 13 -23.46 -8.67 -18.49
N GLU A 14 -22.22 -8.96 -18.88
CA GLU A 14 -21.04 -8.88 -18.01
C GLU A 14 -20.79 -7.45 -17.52
N ILE A 15 -20.85 -6.46 -18.42
CA ILE A 15 -20.68 -5.04 -18.07
C ILE A 15 -21.75 -4.63 -17.03
N ARG A 16 -23.03 -4.94 -17.27
CA ARG A 16 -24.12 -4.65 -16.31
C ARG A 16 -23.92 -5.36 -14.98
N HIS A 17 -23.40 -6.59 -14.98
CA HIS A 17 -23.14 -7.33 -13.76
C HIS A 17 -22.08 -6.63 -12.89
N ILE A 18 -20.99 -6.15 -13.50
CA ILE A 18 -19.94 -5.39 -12.80
C ILE A 18 -20.50 -4.06 -12.27
N VAL A 19 -21.24 -3.31 -13.10
CA VAL A 19 -21.86 -2.03 -12.71
C VAL A 19 -22.77 -2.22 -11.49
N LYS A 20 -23.66 -3.22 -11.53
CA LYS A 20 -24.57 -3.51 -10.40
C LYS A 20 -23.81 -3.88 -9.12
N LYS A 21 -22.67 -4.56 -9.25
CA LYS A 21 -21.82 -4.92 -8.09
C LYS A 21 -21.13 -3.69 -7.50
N LEU A 22 -20.71 -2.73 -8.34
CA LEU A 22 -20.14 -1.44 -7.90
C LEU A 22 -21.21 -0.57 -7.21
N GLU A 23 -22.40 -0.47 -7.79
CA GLU A 23 -23.51 0.32 -7.24
C GLU A 23 -23.99 -0.21 -5.89
N LYS A 24 -24.08 -1.53 -5.72
CA LYS A 24 -24.39 -2.16 -4.43
C LYS A 24 -23.41 -1.80 -3.31
N ARG A 25 -22.21 -1.36 -3.65
CA ARG A 25 -21.17 -0.94 -2.71
C ARG A 25 -21.11 0.59 -2.55
N GLY A 26 -22.02 1.33 -3.18
CA GLY A 26 -22.08 2.79 -3.12
C GLY A 26 -21.15 3.50 -4.10
N PHE A 27 -20.53 2.79 -5.04
CA PHE A 27 -19.75 3.41 -6.11
C PHE A 27 -20.62 3.69 -7.33
N LYS A 28 -20.30 4.76 -8.06
CA LYS A 28 -20.88 5.01 -9.38
C LYS A 28 -19.96 4.45 -10.46
N ALA A 29 -20.53 3.98 -11.56
CA ALA A 29 -19.77 3.48 -12.70
C ALA A 29 -19.95 4.41 -13.91
N HIS A 30 -18.85 4.82 -14.53
CA HIS A 30 -18.85 5.54 -15.80
C HIS A 30 -18.32 4.62 -16.91
N ILE A 31 -19.19 4.25 -17.84
CA ILE A 31 -18.85 3.32 -18.92
C ILE A 31 -18.38 4.14 -20.12
N SER A 32 -17.12 3.95 -20.51
CA SER A 32 -16.56 4.46 -21.74
C SER A 32 -16.44 3.31 -22.75
N LYS A 33 -17.28 3.33 -23.79
CA LYS A 33 -17.20 2.37 -24.90
C LYS A 33 -16.27 2.93 -25.97
N GLY A 34 -15.02 2.47 -25.98
CA GLY A 34 -14.08 2.75 -27.05
C GLY A 34 -14.29 1.87 -28.27
N THR A 35 -13.64 2.23 -29.37
CA THR A 35 -13.66 1.46 -30.64
C THR A 35 -13.05 0.07 -30.49
N GLN A 36 -12.04 -0.08 -29.62
CA GLN A 36 -11.36 -1.35 -29.39
C GLN A 36 -11.71 -2.01 -28.05
N ARG A 37 -11.95 -1.21 -27.00
CA ARG A 37 -12.17 -1.70 -25.63
C ARG A 37 -13.21 -0.88 -24.90
N THR A 38 -13.93 -1.55 -24.01
CA THR A 38 -14.80 -0.87 -23.04
C THR A 38 -14.07 -0.72 -21.71
N ILE A 39 -14.17 0.46 -21.13
CA ILE A 39 -13.56 0.81 -19.85
C ILE A 39 -14.68 1.22 -18.90
N ILE A 40 -14.60 0.78 -17.65
CA ILE A 40 -15.50 1.20 -16.58
C ILE A 40 -14.67 2.00 -15.57
N GLY A 41 -14.91 3.31 -15.52
CA GLY A 41 -14.40 4.18 -14.47
C GLY A 41 -15.22 4.00 -13.20
N VAL A 42 -14.55 3.79 -12.07
CA VAL A 42 -15.17 3.66 -10.75
C VAL A 42 -15.09 5.02 -10.06
N ILE A 43 -16.24 5.63 -9.80
CA ILE A 43 -16.36 6.96 -9.22
C ILE A 43 -16.81 6.84 -7.76
N GLY A 44 -16.03 7.45 -6.86
CA GLY A 44 -16.25 7.47 -5.42
C GLY A 44 -14.91 7.47 -4.68
N ASP A 45 -14.94 7.24 -3.37
CA ASP A 45 -13.73 7.06 -2.56
C ASP A 45 -13.17 5.64 -2.73
N THR A 46 -12.47 5.43 -3.85
CA THR A 46 -11.89 4.14 -4.24
C THR A 46 -10.76 3.67 -3.32
N SER A 47 -10.30 4.52 -2.39
CA SER A 47 -9.35 4.14 -1.34
C SER A 47 -9.94 3.12 -0.37
N LYS A 48 -11.28 3.10 -0.23
CA LYS A 48 -12.03 2.16 0.61
C LYS A 48 -12.15 0.76 0.02
N ILE A 49 -11.87 0.58 -1.28
CA ILE A 49 -11.89 -0.74 -1.91
C ILE A 49 -10.66 -1.52 -1.44
N SER A 50 -10.87 -2.66 -0.78
CA SER A 50 -9.77 -3.49 -0.29
C SER A 50 -9.01 -4.18 -1.45
N GLU A 51 -7.84 -4.75 -1.16
CA GLU A 51 -7.12 -5.56 -2.16
C GLU A 51 -7.89 -6.82 -2.54
N ASP A 52 -8.54 -7.46 -1.57
CA ASP A 52 -9.40 -8.63 -1.81
C ASP A 52 -10.57 -8.30 -2.72
N GLU A 53 -11.22 -7.14 -2.51
CA GLU A 53 -12.31 -6.70 -3.36
C GLU A 53 -11.83 -6.39 -4.78
N SER A 54 -10.70 -5.69 -4.90
CA SER A 54 -10.07 -5.44 -6.20
C SER A 54 -9.76 -6.74 -6.93
N SER A 55 -9.24 -7.74 -6.22
CA SER A 55 -8.94 -9.07 -6.75
C SER A 55 -10.22 -9.81 -7.15
N ALA A 56 -11.28 -9.69 -6.35
CA ALA A 56 -12.59 -10.26 -6.65
C ALA A 56 -13.25 -9.64 -7.89
N PHE A 57 -12.96 -8.38 -8.23
CA PHE A 57 -13.35 -7.80 -9.51
C PHE A 57 -12.44 -8.26 -10.65
N GLN A 58 -11.14 -8.43 -10.40
CA GLN A 58 -10.16 -8.82 -11.43
C GLN A 58 -10.46 -10.19 -12.04
N VAL A 59 -10.96 -11.12 -11.23
CA VAL A 59 -11.31 -12.49 -11.66
C VAL A 59 -12.71 -12.59 -12.28
N MET A 60 -13.48 -11.51 -12.35
CA MET A 60 -14.82 -11.56 -12.95
C MET A 60 -14.75 -11.77 -14.46
N VAL A 61 -15.71 -12.53 -14.97
CA VAL A 61 -15.85 -12.75 -16.42
C VAL A 61 -16.01 -11.41 -17.14
N GLY A 62 -15.29 -11.26 -18.24
CA GLY A 62 -15.26 -10.02 -19.02
C GLY A 62 -14.25 -8.98 -18.53
N VAL A 63 -13.65 -9.13 -17.35
CA VAL A 63 -12.57 -8.25 -16.89
C VAL A 63 -11.23 -8.71 -17.46
N GLU A 64 -10.47 -7.76 -17.99
CA GLU A 64 -9.11 -7.99 -18.48
C GLU A 64 -8.09 -7.52 -17.43
N LYS A 65 -8.25 -6.29 -16.95
CA LYS A 65 -7.30 -5.67 -16.04
C LYS A 65 -7.97 -4.61 -15.18
N ILE A 66 -7.46 -4.44 -13.97
CA ILE A 66 -7.84 -3.34 -13.08
C ILE A 66 -6.65 -2.42 -12.89
N HIS A 67 -6.90 -1.11 -12.95
CA HIS A 67 -5.93 -0.09 -12.64
C HIS A 67 -6.38 0.71 -11.40
N ARG A 68 -5.42 0.97 -10.51
CA ARG A 68 -5.55 2.01 -9.48
C ARG A 68 -4.87 3.28 -10.00
N ILE A 69 -5.64 4.36 -10.11
CA ILE A 69 -5.14 5.71 -10.31
C ILE A 69 -4.66 6.25 -8.96
N ILE A 70 -5.46 6.07 -7.90
CA ILE A 70 -5.11 6.55 -6.56
C ILE A 70 -4.42 5.43 -5.78
N LYS A 71 -3.19 5.70 -5.33
CA LYS A 71 -2.42 4.77 -4.50
C LYS A 71 -3.13 4.57 -3.15
N PRO A 72 -3.29 3.32 -2.65
CA PRO A 72 -3.99 3.04 -1.39
C PRO A 72 -3.30 3.62 -0.15
N TYR A 73 -2.04 4.00 -0.27
CA TYR A 73 -1.21 4.55 0.80
C TYR A 73 -1.04 6.07 0.66
N LYS A 74 -2.14 6.80 0.47
CA LYS A 74 -2.13 8.25 0.22
C LYS A 74 -1.25 9.02 1.22
N LEU A 75 -1.40 8.79 2.52
CA LEU A 75 -0.66 9.53 3.56
C LEU A 75 0.86 9.27 3.55
N ALA A 76 1.30 8.11 3.07
CA ALA A 76 2.70 7.74 2.96
C ALA A 76 3.29 8.02 1.56
N SER A 77 2.47 8.42 0.58
CA SER A 77 2.90 8.67 -0.79
C SER A 77 3.64 9.99 -0.94
N ARG A 78 4.67 10.02 -1.80
CA ARG A 78 5.34 11.27 -2.21
C ARG A 78 4.46 12.20 -3.03
N ASP A 79 3.46 11.66 -3.73
CA ASP A 79 2.48 12.46 -4.47
C ASP A 79 1.66 13.34 -3.50
N PHE A 80 1.40 12.85 -2.29
CA PHE A 80 0.67 13.57 -1.24
C PHE A 80 1.60 14.34 -0.30
N LYS A 81 2.74 13.75 0.07
CA LYS A 81 3.78 14.37 0.91
C LYS A 81 5.11 14.38 0.16
N PRO A 82 5.40 15.43 -0.64
CA PRO A 82 6.63 15.49 -1.42
C PRO A 82 7.90 15.53 -0.56
N ARG A 83 7.80 16.17 0.61
CA ARG A 83 8.92 16.41 1.54
C ARG A 83 9.27 15.19 2.37
N ASP A 84 10.56 15.04 2.68
CA ASP A 84 11.07 13.96 3.55
C ASP A 84 10.42 14.01 4.93
N THR A 85 10.19 12.81 5.49
CA THR A 85 9.75 12.68 6.88
C THR A 85 10.98 12.51 7.76
N HIS A 86 11.24 13.49 8.61
CA HIS A 86 12.28 13.41 9.63
C HIS A 86 11.69 13.01 10.97
N ILE A 87 12.15 11.90 11.52
CA ILE A 87 11.74 11.40 12.84
C ILE A 87 12.87 11.69 13.83
N ARG A 88 12.61 12.56 14.81
CA ARG A 88 13.59 12.94 15.83
C ARG A 88 13.46 12.07 17.07
N ILE A 89 14.56 11.44 17.47
CA ILE A 89 14.67 10.62 18.69
C ILE A 89 15.86 11.15 19.50
N GLY A 90 15.58 11.99 20.50
CA GLY A 90 16.62 12.73 21.21
C GLY A 90 17.50 13.54 20.24
N LYS A 91 18.80 13.23 20.22
CA LYS A 91 19.77 13.87 19.33
C LYS A 91 19.85 13.27 17.91
N TYR A 92 19.13 12.19 17.63
CA TYR A 92 19.17 11.50 16.34
C TYR A 92 17.98 11.92 15.45
N VAL A 93 18.19 11.94 14.13
CA VAL A 93 17.16 12.28 13.14
C VAL A 93 17.16 11.23 12.03
N ILE A 94 16.14 10.37 12.02
CA ILE A 94 15.93 9.33 11.01
C ILE A 94 15.24 9.96 9.80
N GLY A 95 15.67 9.57 8.60
CA GLY A 95 15.13 10.06 7.33
C GLY A 95 15.91 11.23 6.72
N ALA A 96 16.97 11.70 7.39
CA ALA A 96 17.91 12.68 6.86
C ALA A 96 19.11 12.01 6.16
N LYS A 97 20.15 12.78 5.80
CA LYS A 97 21.36 12.27 5.12
C LYS A 97 22.16 11.24 5.92
N LYS A 98 22.08 11.26 7.25
CA LYS A 98 22.84 10.34 8.11
C LYS A 98 22.19 8.96 8.11
N ILE A 99 22.97 7.94 7.78
CA ILE A 99 22.54 6.54 7.91
C ILE A 99 22.65 6.13 9.38
N HIS A 100 21.54 5.69 9.94
CA HIS A 100 21.47 5.20 11.31
C HIS A 100 21.43 3.68 11.34
N VAL A 101 22.30 3.07 12.14
CA VAL A 101 22.32 1.62 12.36
C VAL A 101 21.57 1.26 13.64
N PHE A 102 20.64 0.32 13.52
CA PHE A 102 19.93 -0.33 14.62
C PHE A 102 20.51 -1.74 14.76
N ALA A 103 21.18 -2.03 15.87
CA ALA A 103 21.85 -3.32 16.08
C ALA A 103 21.48 -3.90 17.46
N GLY A 104 21.47 -5.22 17.57
CA GLY A 104 21.10 -5.90 18.81
C GLY A 104 20.60 -7.32 18.56
N PRO A 105 20.29 -8.09 19.61
CA PRO A 105 19.88 -9.48 19.45
C PRO A 105 18.51 -9.62 18.76
N CYS A 106 18.23 -10.83 18.25
CA CYS A 106 16.90 -11.16 17.74
C CYS A 106 15.88 -11.13 18.88
N ALA A 107 16.12 -11.91 19.94
CA ALA A 107 15.33 -11.99 21.16
C ALA A 107 16.16 -11.59 22.39
N ILE A 108 15.51 -10.96 23.38
CA ILE A 108 16.16 -10.60 24.65
C ILE A 108 16.15 -11.83 25.56
N GLU A 109 17.30 -12.47 25.68
CA GLU A 109 17.46 -13.66 26.52
C GLU A 109 17.64 -13.31 28.00
N SER A 110 18.39 -12.24 28.29
CA SER A 110 18.60 -11.75 29.65
C SER A 110 19.11 -10.32 29.67
N LYS A 111 18.90 -9.62 30.80
CA LYS A 111 19.40 -8.25 31.01
C LYS A 111 20.93 -8.15 30.86
N PRO A 112 21.76 -9.03 31.45
CA PRO A 112 23.22 -8.92 31.33
C PRO A 112 23.70 -9.04 29.89
N VAL A 113 23.13 -9.98 29.12
CA VAL A 113 23.47 -10.18 27.70
C VAL A 113 23.09 -8.95 26.88
N LEU A 114 21.88 -8.42 27.07
CA LEU A 114 21.42 -7.22 26.36
C LEU A 114 22.32 -6.00 26.64
N VAL A 115 22.68 -5.75 27.90
CA VAL A 115 23.53 -4.62 28.28
C VAL A 115 24.93 -4.76 27.68
N LYS A 116 25.49 -5.99 27.66
CA LYS A 116 26.77 -6.27 27.00
C LYS A 116 26.71 -5.95 25.51
N ILE A 117 25.69 -6.46 24.80
CA ILE A 117 25.52 -6.20 23.37
C ILE A 117 25.34 -4.70 23.11
N ALA A 118 24.51 -4.02 23.90
CA ALA A 118 24.27 -2.58 23.76
C ALA A 118 25.57 -1.75 23.86
N SER A 119 26.48 -2.15 24.76
CA SER A 119 27.80 -1.53 24.88
C SER A 119 28.64 -1.74 23.62
N GLU A 120 28.75 -2.98 23.14
CA GLU A 120 29.59 -3.33 22.00
C GLU A 120 29.09 -2.71 20.69
N VAL A 121 27.78 -2.76 20.42
CA VAL A 121 27.23 -2.15 19.19
C VAL A 121 27.32 -0.62 19.21
N LYS A 122 27.21 0.00 20.39
CA LYS A 122 27.41 1.45 20.53
C LYS A 122 28.87 1.83 20.23
N LYS A 123 29.85 1.07 20.73
CA LYS A 123 31.27 1.26 20.41
C LYS A 123 31.53 1.10 18.90
N ALA A 124 30.85 0.16 18.25
CA ALA A 124 30.92 -0.05 16.81
C ALA A 124 30.18 1.02 15.97
N GLY A 125 29.53 2.01 16.60
CA GLY A 125 28.88 3.13 15.91
C GLY A 125 27.37 2.98 15.69
N ALA A 126 26.73 1.97 16.24
CA ALA A 126 25.27 1.85 16.21
C ALA A 126 24.62 3.05 16.92
N SER A 127 23.56 3.60 16.31
CA SER A 127 22.81 4.72 16.88
C SER A 127 21.74 4.25 17.86
N PHE A 128 21.21 3.04 17.64
CA PHE A 128 20.09 2.47 18.39
C PHE A 128 20.33 0.99 18.69
N ILE A 129 19.83 0.55 19.85
CA ILE A 129 19.75 -0.87 20.26
C ILE A 129 18.39 -1.44 19.87
N ARG A 130 18.34 -2.66 19.35
CA ARG A 130 17.09 -3.43 19.13
C ARG A 130 17.08 -4.74 19.92
N GLY A 131 15.91 -5.31 20.16
CA GLY A 131 15.75 -6.64 20.77
C GLY A 131 14.27 -7.01 20.90
N GLY A 132 13.89 -8.21 20.43
CA GLY A 132 12.51 -8.71 20.54
C GLY A 132 12.23 -9.19 21.97
N ALA A 133 11.06 -8.81 22.50
CA ALA A 133 10.59 -9.25 23.82
C ALA A 133 9.42 -10.25 23.73
N PHE A 134 8.91 -10.48 22.52
CA PHE A 134 7.78 -11.34 22.16
C PHE A 134 8.10 -12.04 20.85
#